data_AF-K6GMI0-F1
#
_entry.id   AF-K6GMI0-F1
#
_cell.length_a   1.000
_cell.length_b   1.000
_cell.length_c   1.000
_cell.angle_alpha   90.00
_cell.angle_beta   90.00
_cell.angle_gamma   90.00
#
_symmetry.space_group_name_H-M   'P 1'
#
loop_
_entity.id
_entity.type
_entity.pdbx_description
1 polymer ?
#
loop_
_entity_poly.entity_id
_entity_poly.type
_entity_poly.pdbx_seq_one_letter_code
_entity_poly.pdbx_strand_id
1 'polypeptide(L)'
;MFKNVNVGYKLCGGFALVIIIFICLALQQAQTMDNLGVIHDEGAKRSKDSKAVMDVSLRVSNFTSVIGDAEINRNLAETHKQLTKVREQSKADIRTVLASVDTAEERELGSQFSDSYKEYIDILEKKILPRLEAIAQARQEPVESLEAELRELDNQADALREATLKPLAAIAEALARENLAGDAAYDAKHAEALRILIGLTALGTVLALVISFITARGITKPLAAAIAYAQALAQGDLEQDLSVRQRDELGRLADALRLVADSERQVAEQAGHMAQGDLSANLAPRGPKDTLLISMAKLAASEREVAETAGRIAVGDLRVAVAKRSEKDVLLEAFGKMIDALTSIALDLQSGADNVAAGSEQLSASAESISQGATEQAAAVEQSSSSMEEMSAGIQQNAENARQTESIAATAARDAKASGEAMTQTMAAMKEIAGKINIIEEIARQTDLLALNAAVEAARAGE
;
A
#
# COMPACT_ATOMS: atom_id res chain seq x y z
N MET A 1 -17.34 15.33 -22.62
CA MET A 1 -18.71 15.24 -22.06
C MET A 1 -18.84 14.15 -20.99
N PHE A 2 -18.39 12.91 -21.21
CA PHE A 2 -18.57 11.81 -20.24
C PHE A 2 -17.78 11.89 -18.92
N LYS A 3 -16.77 12.76 -18.75
CA LYS A 3 -15.98 12.84 -17.50
C LYS A 3 -16.74 13.41 -16.29
N ASN A 4 -17.92 13.98 -16.52
CA ASN A 4 -18.74 14.63 -15.48
C ASN A 4 -20.02 13.85 -15.16
N VAL A 5 -20.16 12.65 -15.71
CA VAL A 5 -21.35 11.81 -15.49
C VAL A 5 -20.96 10.70 -14.55
N ASN A 6 -21.78 10.50 -13.52
CA ASN A 6 -21.66 9.40 -12.57
C ASN A 6 -21.62 8.04 -13.28
N VAL A 7 -20.83 7.11 -12.75
CA VAL A 7 -20.59 5.78 -13.33
C VAL A 7 -21.91 5.02 -13.54
N GLY A 8 -22.83 5.10 -12.58
CA GLY A 8 -24.15 4.47 -12.70
C GLY A 8 -24.95 4.98 -13.89
N TYR A 9 -24.96 6.30 -14.13
CA TYR A 9 -25.68 6.90 -15.26
C TYR A 9 -25.03 6.60 -16.60
N LYS A 10 -23.70 6.42 -16.66
CA LYS A 10 -23.00 5.97 -17.88
C LYS A 10 -23.43 4.55 -18.28
N LEU A 11 -23.45 3.63 -17.31
CA LEU A 11 -23.87 2.25 -17.52
C LEU A 11 -25.35 2.17 -17.90
N CYS A 12 -26.24 2.74 -17.07
CA CYS A 12 -27.67 2.72 -17.35
C CYS A 12 -28.02 3.43 -18.66
N GLY A 13 -27.41 4.58 -18.95
CA GLY A 13 -27.64 5.30 -20.21
C GLY A 13 -27.19 4.51 -21.43
N GLY A 14 -26.03 3.84 -21.35
CA GLY A 14 -25.55 2.97 -22.42
C GLY A 14 -26.46 1.77 -22.68
N PHE A 15 -26.85 1.05 -21.62
CA PHE A 15 -27.75 -0.10 -21.73
C PHE A 15 -29.16 0.32 -22.19
N ALA A 16 -29.72 1.40 -21.64
CA ALA A 16 -31.03 1.90 -22.01
C ALA A 16 -31.09 2.26 -23.50
N LEU A 17 -30.05 2.92 -24.03
CA LEU A 17 -30.00 3.26 -25.45
C LEU A 17 -29.94 2.02 -26.34
N VAL A 18 -29.14 1.01 -25.96
CA VAL A 18 -29.09 -0.28 -26.68
C VAL A 18 -30.46 -0.98 -26.65
N ILE A 19 -31.12 -1.02 -25.49
CA ILE A 19 -32.46 -1.60 -25.34
C ILE A 19 -33.49 -0.86 -26.21
N ILE A 20 -33.46 0.47 -26.24
CA ILE A 20 -34.36 1.28 -27.09
C ILE A 20 -34.14 0.93 -28.58
N ILE A 21 -32.88 0.82 -29.02
CA ILE A 21 -32.56 0.41 -30.40
C ILE A 21 -33.15 -0.99 -30.70
N PHE A 22 -32.99 -1.95 -29.79
CA PHE A 22 -33.57 -3.29 -29.96
C PHE A 22 -35.10 -3.28 -29.99
N ILE A 23 -35.76 -2.47 -29.16
CA ILE A 23 -37.22 -2.33 -29.16
C ILE A 23 -37.68 -1.71 -30.49
N CYS A 24 -37.04 -0.65 -30.96
CA CYS A 24 -37.35 -0.03 -32.25
C CYS A 24 -37.17 -1.01 -33.42
N LEU A 25 -36.08 -1.78 -33.41
CA LEU A 25 -35.83 -2.85 -34.39
C LEU A 25 -36.93 -3.92 -34.36
N ALA A 26 -37.32 -4.39 -33.17
CA ALA A 26 -38.35 -5.40 -33.01
C ALA A 26 -39.74 -4.89 -33.47
N LEU A 27 -40.10 -3.65 -33.13
CA LEU A 27 -41.35 -3.03 -33.57
C LEU A 27 -41.40 -2.88 -35.09
N GLN A 28 -40.31 -2.42 -35.68
CA GLN A 28 -40.21 -2.29 -37.13
C GLN A 28 -40.29 -3.66 -37.83
N GLN A 29 -39.63 -4.68 -37.28
CA GLN A 29 -39.70 -6.04 -37.82
C GLN A 29 -41.14 -6.59 -37.75
N ALA A 30 -41.84 -6.35 -36.63
CA ALA A 30 -43.23 -6.76 -36.48
C ALA A 30 -44.14 -6.10 -37.51
N GLN A 31 -44.02 -4.78 -37.72
CA GLN A 31 -44.78 -4.06 -38.73
C GLN A 31 -44.48 -4.55 -40.15
N THR A 32 -43.22 -4.85 -40.43
CA THR A 32 -42.80 -5.34 -41.75
C THR A 32 -43.35 -6.74 -42.02
N MET A 33 -43.36 -7.61 -41.00
CA MET A 33 -43.93 -8.95 -41.10
C MET A 33 -45.43 -8.92 -41.35
N ASP A 34 -46.16 -8.01 -40.68
CA ASP A 34 -47.60 -7.83 -40.85
C ASP A 34 -47.94 -7.41 -42.29
N ASN A 35 -47.21 -6.43 -42.83
CA ASN A 35 -47.37 -5.97 -44.21
C ASN A 35 -47.06 -7.08 -45.24
N LEU A 36 -46.03 -7.88 -45.01
CA LEU A 36 -45.71 -9.03 -45.88
C LEU A 36 -46.77 -10.13 -45.78
N GLY A 37 -47.35 -10.33 -44.59
CA GLY A 37 -48.42 -11.29 -44.36
C GLY A 37 -49.66 -11.00 -45.21
N VAL A 38 -50.07 -9.72 -45.30
CA VAL A 38 -51.20 -9.30 -46.14
C VAL A 38 -50.97 -9.63 -47.62
N ILE A 39 -49.79 -9.30 -48.16
CA ILE A 39 -49.46 -9.56 -49.58
C ILE A 39 -49.45 -11.07 -49.85
N HIS A 40 -48.90 -11.86 -48.93
CA HIS A 40 -48.85 -13.31 -49.04
C HIS A 40 -50.25 -13.94 -48.99
N ASP A 41 -51.11 -13.49 -48.07
CA ASP A 41 -52.49 -13.98 -47.96
C ASP A 41 -53.34 -13.63 -49.19
N GLU A 42 -53.15 -12.43 -49.76
CA GLU A 42 -53.75 -12.05 -51.04
C GLU A 42 -53.31 -12.95 -52.19
N GLY A 43 -52.00 -13.24 -52.31
CA GLY A 43 -51.47 -14.16 -53.32
C GLY A 43 -52.02 -15.59 -53.15
N ALA A 44 -52.10 -16.09 -51.92
CA ALA A 44 -52.68 -17.39 -51.62
C ALA A 44 -54.18 -17.44 -52.02
N LYS A 45 -54.92 -16.36 -51.77
CA LYS A 45 -56.32 -16.24 -52.20
C LYS A 45 -56.44 -16.26 -53.72
N ARG A 46 -55.68 -15.43 -54.45
CA ARG A 46 -55.69 -15.39 -55.93
C ARG A 46 -55.31 -16.72 -56.56
N SER A 47 -54.36 -17.46 -55.99
CA SER A 47 -54.00 -18.81 -56.44
C SER A 47 -55.17 -19.80 -56.28
N LYS A 48 -55.89 -19.71 -55.15
CA LYS A 48 -57.10 -20.51 -54.92
C LYS A 48 -58.23 -20.15 -55.89
N ASP A 49 -58.43 -18.87 -56.15
CA ASP A 49 -59.43 -18.36 -57.10
C ASP A 49 -59.10 -18.80 -58.54
N SER A 50 -57.84 -18.70 -58.96
CA SER A 50 -57.36 -19.18 -60.26
C SER A 50 -57.60 -20.69 -60.44
N LYS A 51 -57.30 -21.49 -59.41
CA LYS A 51 -57.61 -22.93 -59.41
C LYS A 51 -59.12 -23.18 -59.55
N ALA A 52 -59.95 -22.44 -58.83
CA ALA A 52 -61.40 -22.61 -58.89
C ALA A 52 -61.96 -22.33 -60.29
N VAL A 53 -61.47 -21.27 -60.96
CA VAL A 53 -61.82 -20.95 -62.36
C VAL A 53 -61.33 -22.05 -63.32
N MET A 54 -60.12 -22.57 -63.12
CA MET A 54 -59.60 -23.68 -63.93
C MET A 54 -60.44 -24.96 -63.77
N ASP A 55 -60.82 -25.30 -62.54
CA ASP A 55 -61.67 -26.46 -62.26
C ASP A 55 -63.05 -26.33 -62.93
N VAL A 56 -63.60 -25.11 -63.01
CA VAL A 56 -64.84 -24.82 -63.76
C VAL A 56 -64.61 -24.97 -65.27
N SER A 57 -63.52 -24.44 -65.80
CA SER A 57 -63.16 -24.56 -67.23
C SER A 57 -63.07 -26.03 -67.66
N LEU A 58 -62.41 -26.87 -66.85
CA LEU A 58 -62.34 -28.32 -67.07
C LEU A 58 -63.73 -28.98 -67.05
N ARG A 59 -64.62 -28.57 -66.14
CA ARG A 59 -65.99 -29.10 -66.09
C ARG A 59 -66.79 -28.72 -67.35
N VAL A 60 -66.76 -27.45 -67.75
CA VAL A 60 -67.42 -26.97 -68.97
C VAL A 60 -66.91 -27.71 -70.20
N SER A 61 -65.58 -27.92 -70.29
CA SER A 61 -64.96 -28.68 -71.38
C SER A 61 -65.42 -30.14 -71.43
N ASN A 62 -65.63 -30.77 -70.27
CA ASN A 62 -66.06 -32.17 -70.21
C ASN A 62 -67.55 -32.36 -70.53
N PHE A 63 -68.37 -31.30 -70.58
CA PHE A 63 -69.80 -31.44 -70.90
C PHE A 63 -70.07 -31.94 -72.32
N THR A 64 -69.13 -31.75 -73.26
CA THR A 64 -69.22 -32.33 -74.60
C THR A 64 -69.33 -33.86 -74.55
N SER A 65 -68.75 -34.52 -73.54
CA SER A 65 -68.89 -35.98 -73.41
C SER A 65 -70.31 -36.40 -73.04
N VAL A 66 -71.05 -35.57 -72.28
CA VAL A 66 -72.46 -35.84 -71.91
C VAL A 66 -73.36 -35.77 -73.14
N ILE A 67 -73.09 -34.82 -74.04
CA ILE A 67 -73.80 -34.68 -75.31
C ILE A 67 -73.45 -35.85 -76.23
N GLY A 68 -72.16 -36.12 -76.42
CA GLY A 68 -71.70 -37.24 -77.23
C GLY A 68 -72.25 -38.59 -76.75
N ASP A 69 -72.27 -38.83 -75.44
CA ASP A 69 -72.85 -40.04 -74.86
C ASP A 69 -74.38 -40.11 -75.08
N ALA A 70 -75.07 -38.97 -75.01
CA ALA A 70 -76.51 -38.90 -75.27
C ALA A 70 -76.85 -39.19 -76.74
N GLU A 71 -76.04 -38.67 -77.67
CA GLU A 71 -76.20 -38.89 -79.10
C GLU A 71 -75.85 -40.32 -79.53
N ILE A 72 -74.76 -40.88 -78.97
CA ILE A 72 -74.23 -42.21 -79.34
C ILE A 72 -75.04 -43.32 -78.66
N ASN A 73 -75.22 -43.26 -77.34
CA ASN A 73 -75.83 -44.35 -76.58
C ASN A 73 -77.37 -44.29 -76.56
N ARG A 74 -77.96 -43.14 -76.91
CA ARG A 74 -79.41 -42.88 -76.96
C ARG A 74 -80.18 -43.30 -75.70
N ASN A 75 -79.51 -43.30 -74.55
CA ASN A 75 -80.11 -43.63 -73.26
C ASN A 75 -80.73 -42.38 -72.62
N LEU A 76 -81.96 -42.04 -73.03
CA LEU A 76 -82.66 -40.84 -72.59
C LEU A 76 -82.78 -40.71 -71.07
N ALA A 77 -82.93 -41.82 -70.33
CA ALA A 77 -83.06 -41.80 -68.88
C ALA A 77 -81.76 -41.37 -68.20
N GLU A 78 -80.61 -41.87 -68.67
CA GLU A 78 -79.29 -41.47 -68.16
C GLU A 78 -78.94 -40.04 -68.62
N THR A 79 -79.28 -39.66 -69.86
CA THR A 79 -79.10 -38.29 -70.36
C THR A 79 -79.84 -37.26 -69.52
N HIS A 80 -81.11 -37.49 -69.17
CA HIS A 80 -81.87 -36.58 -68.28
C HIS A 80 -81.20 -36.41 -66.92
N LYS A 81 -80.73 -37.51 -66.34
CA LYS A 81 -80.07 -37.52 -65.03
C LYS A 81 -78.75 -36.75 -65.09
N GLN A 82 -77.96 -36.94 -66.13
CA GLN A 82 -76.70 -36.24 -66.32
C GLN A 82 -76.91 -34.74 -66.61
N LEU A 83 -77.86 -34.36 -67.46
CA LEU A 83 -78.19 -32.96 -67.73
C LEU A 83 -78.73 -32.23 -66.50
N THR A 84 -79.57 -32.89 -65.69
CA THR A 84 -80.04 -32.32 -64.41
C THR A 84 -78.86 -32.03 -63.47
N LYS A 85 -77.90 -32.97 -63.39
CA LYS A 85 -76.69 -32.77 -62.58
C LYS A 85 -75.83 -31.64 -63.13
N VAL A 86 -75.67 -31.56 -64.45
CA VAL A 86 -74.95 -30.48 -65.16
C VAL A 86 -75.60 -29.12 -64.86
N ARG A 87 -76.93 -29.02 -64.88
CA ARG A 87 -77.65 -27.78 -64.57
C ARG A 87 -77.47 -27.31 -63.13
N GLU A 88 -77.53 -28.22 -62.16
CA GLU A 88 -77.29 -27.86 -60.77
C GLU A 88 -75.81 -27.49 -60.54
N GLN A 89 -74.89 -28.20 -61.21
CA GLN A 89 -73.47 -27.88 -61.19
C GLN A 89 -73.17 -26.53 -61.85
N SER A 90 -73.82 -26.19 -62.95
CA SER A 90 -73.58 -24.92 -63.66
C SER A 90 -73.97 -23.72 -62.80
N LYS A 91 -75.06 -23.81 -62.02
CA LYS A 91 -75.41 -22.78 -61.03
C LYS A 91 -74.36 -22.63 -59.93
N ALA A 92 -73.70 -23.73 -59.52
CA ALA A 92 -72.61 -23.67 -58.55
C ALA A 92 -71.35 -23.05 -59.18
N ASP A 93 -71.01 -23.47 -60.39
CA ASP A 93 -69.87 -22.98 -61.15
C ASP A 93 -69.96 -21.47 -61.43
N ILE A 94 -71.14 -20.97 -61.83
CA ILE A 94 -71.39 -19.53 -62.01
C ILE A 94 -71.12 -18.78 -60.71
N ARG A 95 -71.62 -19.28 -59.58
CA ARG A 95 -71.38 -18.66 -58.27
C ARG A 95 -69.89 -18.68 -57.89
N THR A 96 -69.20 -19.77 -58.18
CA THR A 96 -67.75 -19.89 -57.93
C THR A 96 -66.98 -18.86 -58.73
N VAL A 97 -67.18 -18.76 -60.04
CA VAL A 97 -66.45 -17.81 -60.88
C VAL A 97 -66.76 -16.37 -60.49
N LEU A 98 -68.04 -16.02 -60.28
CA LEU A 98 -68.43 -14.67 -59.86
C LEU A 98 -67.91 -14.29 -58.46
N ALA A 99 -67.60 -15.25 -57.60
CA ALA A 99 -66.98 -15.01 -56.29
C ALA A 99 -65.45 -14.91 -56.35
N SER A 100 -64.84 -15.44 -57.40
CA SER A 100 -63.38 -15.49 -57.61
C SER A 100 -62.84 -14.34 -58.47
N VAL A 101 -63.72 -13.48 -59.01
CA VAL A 101 -63.34 -12.29 -59.81
C VAL A 101 -63.41 -11.03 -58.96
N ASP A 102 -62.39 -10.16 -59.04
CA ASP A 102 -62.35 -8.93 -58.25
C ASP A 102 -62.15 -7.64 -59.07
N THR A 103 -61.36 -7.68 -60.15
CA THR A 103 -61.12 -6.50 -60.98
C THR A 103 -62.29 -6.19 -61.89
N ALA A 104 -62.32 -4.97 -62.45
CA ALA A 104 -63.34 -4.57 -63.40
C ALA A 104 -63.33 -5.44 -64.68
N GLU A 105 -62.15 -5.82 -65.15
CA GLU A 105 -61.95 -6.72 -66.30
C GLU A 105 -62.49 -8.12 -66.00
N GLU A 106 -62.12 -8.70 -64.86
CA GLU A 106 -62.55 -10.03 -64.46
C GLU A 106 -64.05 -10.12 -64.19
N ARG A 107 -64.65 -9.09 -63.58
CA ARG A 107 -66.10 -9.04 -63.33
C ARG A 107 -66.89 -9.03 -64.62
N GLU A 108 -66.42 -8.27 -65.61
CA GLU A 108 -67.03 -8.24 -66.94
C GLU A 108 -66.95 -9.62 -67.62
N LEU A 109 -65.76 -10.24 -67.62
CA LEU A 109 -65.57 -11.60 -68.14
C LEU A 109 -66.42 -12.64 -67.38
N GLY A 110 -66.55 -12.47 -66.06
CA GLY A 110 -67.39 -13.31 -65.21
C GLY A 110 -68.88 -13.21 -65.58
N SER A 111 -69.35 -12.02 -65.93
CA SER A 111 -70.71 -11.81 -66.46
C SER A 111 -70.88 -12.49 -67.82
N GLN A 112 -69.93 -12.30 -68.74
CA GLN A 112 -69.94 -12.93 -70.06
C GLN A 112 -69.93 -14.47 -69.96
N PHE A 113 -69.12 -15.03 -69.07
CA PHE A 113 -69.17 -16.46 -68.73
C PHE A 113 -70.54 -16.86 -68.20
N SER A 114 -71.10 -16.12 -67.24
CA SER A 114 -72.39 -16.46 -66.67
C SER A 114 -73.50 -16.50 -67.70
N ASP A 115 -73.51 -15.57 -68.66
CA ASP A 115 -74.58 -15.47 -69.66
C ASP A 115 -74.42 -16.55 -70.74
N SER A 116 -73.21 -16.69 -71.30
CA SER A 116 -72.90 -17.76 -72.27
C SER A 116 -73.11 -19.16 -71.69
N TYR A 117 -72.77 -19.39 -70.41
CA TYR A 117 -72.98 -20.69 -69.78
C TYR A 117 -74.46 -21.01 -69.56
N LYS A 118 -75.29 -20.02 -69.20
CA LYS A 118 -76.76 -20.22 -69.12
C LYS A 118 -77.33 -20.55 -70.48
N GLU A 119 -76.92 -19.84 -71.53
CA GLU A 119 -77.35 -20.13 -72.90
C GLU A 119 -76.88 -21.52 -73.36
N TYR A 120 -75.65 -21.90 -73.02
CA TYR A 120 -75.11 -23.22 -73.29
C TYR A 120 -75.93 -24.32 -72.61
N ILE A 121 -76.30 -24.17 -71.32
CA ILE A 121 -77.18 -25.15 -70.67
C ILE A 121 -78.60 -25.14 -71.27
N ASP A 122 -79.13 -23.96 -71.60
CA ASP A 122 -80.47 -23.83 -72.18
C ASP A 122 -80.59 -24.49 -73.57
N ILE A 123 -79.57 -24.40 -74.43
CA ILE A 123 -79.59 -25.12 -75.72
C ILE A 123 -79.59 -26.64 -75.51
N LEU A 124 -78.86 -27.14 -74.51
CA LEU A 124 -78.83 -28.56 -74.18
C LEU A 124 -80.17 -29.07 -73.67
N GLU A 125 -80.75 -28.36 -72.69
CA GLU A 125 -82.00 -28.79 -72.05
C GLU A 125 -83.25 -28.53 -72.92
N LYS A 126 -83.32 -27.37 -73.59
CA LYS A 126 -84.56 -26.91 -74.24
C LYS A 126 -84.60 -27.21 -75.74
N LYS A 127 -83.46 -27.46 -76.38
CA LYS A 127 -83.41 -27.72 -77.82
C LYS A 127 -82.88 -29.11 -78.16
N ILE A 128 -81.69 -29.47 -77.68
CA ILE A 128 -81.03 -30.75 -78.01
C ILE A 128 -81.77 -31.94 -77.37
N LEU A 129 -82.08 -31.88 -76.06
CA LEU A 129 -82.75 -32.97 -75.38
C LEU A 129 -84.14 -33.33 -75.98
N PRO A 130 -85.06 -32.37 -76.23
CA PRO A 130 -86.32 -32.68 -76.91
C PRO A 130 -86.14 -33.22 -78.33
N ARG A 131 -85.08 -32.80 -79.04
CA ARG A 131 -84.75 -33.32 -80.37
C ARG A 131 -84.29 -34.78 -80.29
N LEU A 132 -83.46 -35.12 -79.31
CA LEU A 132 -83.03 -36.50 -79.05
C LEU A 132 -84.22 -37.40 -78.67
N GLU A 133 -85.16 -36.89 -77.87
CA GLU A 133 -86.40 -37.60 -77.55
C GLU A 133 -87.26 -37.85 -78.80
N ALA A 134 -87.41 -36.85 -79.66
CA ALA A 134 -88.16 -36.96 -80.92
C ALA A 134 -87.52 -38.01 -81.85
N ILE A 135 -86.20 -38.05 -81.95
CA ILE A 135 -85.45 -39.06 -82.73
C ILE A 135 -85.67 -40.46 -82.14
N ALA A 136 -85.64 -40.61 -80.81
CA ALA A 136 -85.85 -41.90 -80.16
C ALA A 136 -87.29 -42.44 -80.28
N GLN A 137 -88.29 -41.55 -80.45
CA GLN A 137 -89.71 -41.91 -80.56
C GLN A 137 -90.19 -42.11 -82.00
N ALA A 138 -89.43 -41.66 -83.01
CA ALA A 138 -89.77 -41.80 -84.42
C ALA A 138 -89.73 -43.28 -84.86
N ARG A 139 -90.90 -43.90 -85.10
CA ARG A 139 -91.02 -45.31 -85.53
C ARG A 139 -91.04 -45.53 -87.06
N GLN A 140 -91.15 -44.49 -87.89
CA GLN A 140 -91.06 -44.54 -89.36
C GLN A 140 -90.40 -43.26 -89.91
N GLU A 141 -89.65 -43.40 -91.01
CA GLU A 141 -88.83 -42.38 -91.70
C GLU A 141 -89.56 -41.03 -91.84
N PRO A 142 -89.08 -40.00 -91.11
CA PRO A 142 -88.04 -39.10 -91.63
C PRO A 142 -86.99 -38.74 -90.54
N VAL A 143 -86.15 -39.71 -90.16
CA VAL A 143 -85.11 -39.51 -89.13
C VAL A 143 -84.00 -38.57 -89.62
N GLU A 144 -83.73 -38.55 -90.94
CA GLU A 144 -82.65 -37.76 -91.55
C GLU A 144 -82.81 -36.24 -91.35
N SER A 145 -84.03 -35.70 -91.41
CA SER A 145 -84.30 -34.28 -91.16
C SER A 145 -84.07 -33.91 -89.69
N LEU A 146 -84.48 -34.79 -88.77
CA LEU A 146 -84.29 -34.58 -87.34
C LEU A 146 -82.81 -34.66 -86.94
N GLU A 147 -82.04 -35.56 -87.55
CA GLU A 147 -80.59 -35.66 -87.36
C GLU A 147 -79.83 -34.48 -87.98
N ALA A 148 -80.27 -33.95 -89.13
CA ALA A 148 -79.71 -32.73 -89.70
C ALA A 148 -79.93 -31.50 -88.80
N GLU A 149 -81.13 -31.37 -88.23
CA GLU A 149 -81.43 -30.31 -87.27
C GLU A 149 -80.69 -30.50 -85.93
N LEU A 150 -80.44 -31.74 -85.51
CA LEU A 150 -79.61 -32.03 -84.33
C LEU A 150 -78.15 -31.59 -84.56
N ARG A 151 -77.57 -31.88 -85.74
CA ARG A 151 -76.21 -31.42 -86.09
C ARG A 151 -76.07 -29.91 -86.08
N GLU A 152 -77.10 -29.19 -86.54
CA GLU A 152 -77.11 -27.73 -86.49
C GLU A 152 -77.17 -27.21 -85.04
N LEU A 153 -77.96 -27.86 -84.18
CA LEU A 153 -77.98 -27.54 -82.75
C LEU A 153 -76.66 -27.88 -82.04
N ASP A 154 -76.00 -28.97 -82.44
CA ASP A 154 -74.68 -29.36 -81.93
C ASP A 154 -73.61 -28.31 -82.30
N ASN A 155 -73.59 -27.86 -83.57
CA ASN A 155 -72.72 -26.75 -83.99
C ASN A 155 -72.98 -25.46 -83.18
N GLN A 156 -74.25 -25.14 -82.89
CA GLN A 156 -74.60 -23.99 -82.05
C GLN A 156 -74.17 -24.19 -80.59
N ALA A 157 -74.30 -25.41 -80.06
CA ALA A 157 -73.85 -25.75 -78.71
C ALA A 157 -72.32 -25.67 -78.61
N ASP A 158 -71.59 -26.09 -79.63
CA ASP A 158 -70.13 -25.95 -79.70
C ASP A 158 -69.69 -24.48 -79.74
N ALA A 159 -70.38 -23.64 -80.53
CA ALA A 159 -70.11 -22.20 -80.54
C ALA A 159 -70.39 -21.55 -79.17
N LEU A 160 -71.46 -21.95 -78.48
CA LEU A 160 -71.79 -21.48 -77.13
C LEU A 160 -70.79 -21.99 -76.09
N ARG A 161 -70.30 -23.23 -76.24
CA ARG A 161 -69.24 -23.78 -75.40
C ARG A 161 -67.94 -23.00 -75.56
N GLU A 162 -67.53 -22.69 -76.78
CA GLU A 162 -66.37 -21.84 -77.03
C GLU A 162 -66.56 -20.44 -76.45
N ALA A 163 -67.75 -19.84 -76.64
CA ALA A 163 -68.11 -18.56 -76.03
C ALA A 163 -68.13 -18.60 -74.49
N THR A 164 -68.35 -19.77 -73.88
CA THR A 164 -68.30 -19.99 -72.43
C THR A 164 -66.86 -20.19 -71.92
N LEU A 165 -66.03 -20.92 -72.66
CA LEU A 165 -64.65 -21.21 -72.27
C LEU A 165 -63.72 -20.01 -72.44
N LYS A 166 -63.96 -19.15 -73.44
CA LYS A 166 -63.10 -18.00 -73.75
C LYS A 166 -63.02 -16.99 -72.59
N PRO A 167 -64.12 -16.56 -71.94
CA PRO A 167 -64.04 -15.71 -70.76
C PRO A 167 -63.35 -16.40 -69.57
N LEU A 168 -63.54 -17.70 -69.37
CA LEU A 168 -62.85 -18.45 -68.29
C LEU A 168 -61.33 -18.48 -68.49
N ALA A 169 -60.87 -18.70 -69.73
CA ALA A 169 -59.46 -18.65 -70.07
C ALA A 169 -58.87 -17.25 -69.81
N ALA A 170 -59.60 -16.19 -70.22
CA ALA A 170 -59.19 -14.81 -69.99
C ALA A 170 -59.13 -14.45 -68.49
N ILE A 171 -60.10 -14.92 -67.67
CA ILE A 171 -60.07 -14.76 -66.21
C ILE A 171 -58.87 -15.50 -65.62
N ALA A 172 -58.60 -16.73 -66.05
CA ALA A 172 -57.45 -17.50 -65.56
C ALA A 172 -56.12 -16.80 -65.90
N GLU A 173 -56.00 -16.22 -67.09
CA GLU A 173 -54.85 -15.41 -67.50
C GLU A 173 -54.74 -14.09 -66.72
N ALA A 174 -55.84 -13.41 -66.42
CA ALA A 174 -55.87 -12.22 -65.58
C ALA A 174 -55.37 -12.52 -64.15
N LEU A 175 -55.96 -13.54 -63.50
CA LEU A 175 -55.54 -14.00 -62.17
C LEU A 175 -54.09 -14.47 -62.15
N ALA A 176 -53.60 -15.10 -63.22
CA ALA A 176 -52.20 -15.50 -63.34
C ALA A 176 -51.25 -14.28 -63.45
N ARG A 177 -51.63 -13.26 -64.23
CA ARG A 177 -50.88 -11.98 -64.30
C ARG A 177 -50.83 -11.29 -62.94
N GLU A 178 -51.94 -11.27 -62.21
CA GLU A 178 -52.00 -10.67 -60.87
C GLU A 178 -51.19 -11.43 -59.82
N ASN A 179 -51.19 -12.77 -59.88
CA ASN A 179 -50.33 -13.58 -59.02
C ASN A 179 -48.85 -13.29 -59.27
N LEU A 180 -48.42 -13.26 -60.53
CA LEU A 180 -47.03 -12.93 -60.88
C LEU A 180 -46.63 -11.51 -60.45
N ALA A 181 -47.53 -10.54 -60.60
CA ALA A 181 -47.31 -9.17 -60.13
C ALA A 181 -47.26 -9.10 -58.59
N GLY A 182 -48.11 -9.86 -57.91
CA GLY A 182 -48.13 -10.00 -56.45
C GLY A 182 -46.84 -10.62 -55.89
N ASP A 183 -46.36 -11.71 -56.49
CA ASP A 183 -45.10 -12.37 -56.13
C ASP A 183 -43.92 -11.42 -56.30
N ALA A 184 -43.85 -10.72 -57.44
CA ALA A 184 -42.80 -9.72 -57.67
C ALA A 184 -42.85 -8.57 -56.64
N ALA A 185 -44.05 -8.13 -56.26
CA ALA A 185 -44.23 -7.11 -55.22
C ALA A 185 -43.82 -7.62 -53.83
N TYR A 186 -44.15 -8.88 -53.50
CA TYR A 186 -43.71 -9.54 -52.27
C TYR A 186 -42.19 -9.63 -52.20
N ASP A 187 -41.54 -10.14 -53.25
CA ASP A 187 -40.08 -10.27 -53.31
C ASP A 187 -39.37 -8.92 -53.20
N ALA A 188 -39.88 -7.89 -53.88
CA ALA A 188 -39.34 -6.54 -53.78
C ALA A 188 -39.45 -5.98 -52.35
N LYS A 189 -40.62 -6.14 -51.71
CA LYS A 189 -40.85 -5.68 -50.33
C LYS A 189 -40.05 -6.49 -49.32
N HIS A 190 -39.90 -7.79 -49.53
CA HIS A 190 -39.07 -8.66 -48.71
C HIS A 190 -37.59 -8.28 -48.81
N ALA A 191 -37.07 -8.02 -50.01
CA ALA A 191 -35.70 -7.56 -50.21
C ALA A 191 -35.44 -6.18 -49.61
N GLU A 192 -36.40 -5.25 -49.73
CA GLU A 192 -36.34 -3.93 -49.09
C GLU A 192 -36.30 -4.06 -47.56
N ALA A 193 -37.19 -4.89 -46.98
CA ALA A 193 -37.24 -5.20 -45.56
C ALA A 193 -35.90 -5.73 -45.03
N LEU A 194 -35.30 -6.71 -45.71
CA LEU A 194 -34.01 -7.29 -45.32
C LEU A 194 -32.87 -6.26 -45.35
N ARG A 195 -32.81 -5.39 -46.35
CA ARG A 195 -31.78 -4.35 -46.43
C ARG A 195 -31.88 -3.36 -45.27
N ILE A 196 -33.08 -2.92 -44.93
CA ILE A 196 -33.30 -2.01 -43.80
C ILE A 196 -32.95 -2.71 -42.47
N LEU A 197 -33.38 -3.98 -42.29
CA LEU A 197 -33.06 -4.78 -41.12
C LEU A 197 -31.54 -4.92 -40.91
N ILE A 198 -30.81 -5.31 -41.96
CA ILE A 198 -29.34 -5.47 -41.90
C ILE A 198 -28.68 -4.12 -41.61
N GLY A 199 -29.11 -3.04 -42.27
CA GLY A 199 -28.56 -1.70 -42.08
C GLY A 199 -28.73 -1.19 -40.65
N LEU A 200 -29.93 -1.32 -40.09
CA LEU A 200 -30.19 -0.89 -38.71
C LEU A 200 -29.51 -1.79 -37.67
N THR A 201 -29.43 -3.09 -37.91
CA THR A 201 -28.69 -4.02 -37.04
C THR A 201 -27.20 -3.71 -37.03
N ALA A 202 -26.62 -3.43 -38.20
CA ALA A 202 -25.22 -3.04 -38.32
C ALA A 202 -24.95 -1.71 -37.60
N LEU A 203 -25.81 -0.70 -37.80
CA LEU A 203 -25.72 0.59 -37.13
C LEU A 203 -25.85 0.46 -35.60
N GLY A 204 -26.84 -0.28 -35.13
CA GLY A 204 -27.06 -0.56 -33.72
C GLY A 204 -25.86 -1.27 -33.07
N THR A 205 -25.27 -2.24 -33.78
CA THR A 205 -24.06 -2.95 -33.33
C THR A 205 -22.87 -2.01 -33.20
N VAL A 206 -22.63 -1.16 -34.21
CA VAL A 206 -21.53 -0.19 -34.19
C VAL A 206 -21.71 0.80 -33.04
N LEU A 207 -22.92 1.34 -32.84
CA LEU A 207 -23.21 2.24 -31.72
C LEU A 207 -22.99 1.55 -30.37
N ALA A 208 -23.44 0.31 -30.21
CA ALA A 208 -23.22 -0.48 -29.00
C ALA A 208 -21.73 -0.69 -28.71
N LEU A 209 -20.92 -1.01 -29.72
CA LEU A 209 -19.47 -1.16 -29.58
C LEU A 209 -18.78 0.15 -29.19
N VAL A 210 -19.17 1.28 -29.81
CA VAL A 210 -18.61 2.60 -29.49
C VAL A 210 -18.94 3.00 -28.04
N ILE A 211 -20.19 2.82 -27.61
CA ILE A 211 -20.63 3.11 -26.25
C ILE A 211 -19.92 2.21 -25.24
N SER A 212 -19.80 0.91 -25.55
CA SER A 212 -19.07 -0.06 -24.74
C SER A 212 -17.60 0.36 -24.58
N PHE A 213 -16.93 0.73 -25.67
CA PHE A 213 -15.54 1.18 -25.64
C PHE A 213 -15.35 2.46 -24.82
N ILE A 214 -16.22 3.47 -25.00
CA ILE A 214 -16.17 4.73 -24.25
C ILE A 214 -16.37 4.48 -22.76
N THR A 215 -17.35 3.63 -22.40
CA THR A 215 -17.69 3.33 -21.01
C THR A 215 -16.57 2.52 -20.34
N ALA A 216 -16.09 1.46 -21.00
CA ALA A 216 -14.97 0.66 -20.49
C ALA A 216 -13.71 1.51 -20.27
N ARG A 217 -13.31 2.31 -21.27
CA ARG A 217 -12.12 3.17 -21.14
C ARG A 217 -12.32 4.28 -20.09
N GLY A 218 -13.55 4.76 -19.93
CA GLY A 218 -13.91 5.79 -18.95
C GLY A 218 -13.88 5.32 -17.50
N ILE A 219 -14.03 4.01 -17.26
CA ILE A 219 -14.07 3.42 -15.91
C ILE A 219 -12.78 2.67 -15.58
N THR A 220 -12.34 1.76 -16.45
CA THR A 220 -11.24 0.83 -16.17
C THR A 220 -9.90 1.55 -15.99
N LYS A 221 -9.61 2.57 -16.81
CA LYS A 221 -8.32 3.29 -16.73
C LYS A 221 -8.17 4.10 -15.44
N PRO A 222 -9.12 4.98 -15.05
CA PRO A 222 -9.02 5.70 -13.79
C PRO A 222 -9.04 4.79 -12.57
N LEU A 223 -9.83 3.71 -12.61
CA LEU A 223 -9.88 2.74 -11.51
C LEU A 223 -8.52 2.03 -11.35
N ALA A 224 -7.91 1.57 -12.44
CA ALA A 224 -6.57 0.97 -12.41
C ALA A 224 -5.52 1.95 -11.87
N ALA A 225 -5.58 3.24 -12.26
CA ALA A 225 -4.70 4.27 -11.73
C ALA A 225 -4.90 4.48 -10.22
N ALA A 226 -6.14 4.51 -9.73
CA ALA A 226 -6.44 4.63 -8.31
C ALA A 226 -5.94 3.41 -7.51
N ILE A 227 -6.06 2.19 -8.06
CA ILE A 227 -5.53 0.97 -7.44
C ILE A 227 -4.01 1.02 -7.36
N ALA A 228 -3.33 1.35 -8.46
CA ALA A 228 -1.87 1.46 -8.49
C ALA A 228 -1.37 2.51 -7.49
N TYR A 229 -2.05 3.65 -7.41
CA TYR A 229 -1.75 4.69 -6.43
C TYR A 229 -1.95 4.24 -4.98
N ALA A 230 -3.05 3.55 -4.69
CA ALA A 230 -3.30 2.99 -3.36
C ALA A 230 -2.26 1.93 -2.96
N GLN A 231 -1.79 1.12 -3.91
CA GLN A 231 -0.72 0.15 -3.68
C GLN A 231 0.63 0.82 -3.40
N ALA A 232 0.98 1.87 -4.14
CA ALA A 232 2.18 2.66 -3.90
C ALA A 232 2.13 3.33 -2.52
N LEU A 233 1.00 3.97 -2.19
CA LEU A 233 0.75 4.58 -0.89
C LEU A 233 0.88 3.58 0.26
N ALA A 234 0.35 2.36 0.11
CA ALA A 234 0.49 1.30 1.10
C ALA A 234 1.93 0.81 1.30
N GLN A 235 2.81 1.02 0.32
CA GLN A 235 4.24 0.72 0.42
C GLN A 235 5.05 1.90 0.97
N GLY A 236 4.42 3.04 1.26
CA GLY A 236 5.07 4.25 1.72
C GLY A 236 5.66 5.13 0.60
N ASP A 237 5.36 4.84 -0.67
CA ASP A 237 5.70 5.73 -1.78
C ASP A 237 4.70 6.90 -1.81
N LEU A 238 5.13 8.01 -1.21
CA LEU A 238 4.35 9.23 -1.09
C LEU A 238 4.63 10.23 -2.22
N GLU A 239 5.47 9.94 -3.21
CA GLU A 239 5.82 10.92 -4.25
C GLU A 239 4.98 10.80 -5.52
N GLN A 240 4.21 9.71 -5.68
CA GLN A 240 3.39 9.54 -6.88
C GLN A 240 2.29 10.61 -7.02
N ASP A 241 1.94 10.90 -8.27
CA ASP A 241 0.81 11.75 -8.64
C ASP A 241 -0.36 10.94 -9.21
N LEU A 242 -1.51 10.98 -8.52
CA LEU A 242 -2.75 10.42 -9.02
C LEU A 242 -3.40 11.40 -10.00
N SER A 243 -3.11 11.27 -11.30
CA SER A 243 -3.63 12.16 -12.36
C SER A 243 -5.09 11.87 -12.80
N VAL A 244 -5.97 11.47 -11.89
CA VAL A 244 -7.41 11.25 -12.16
C VAL A 244 -8.20 12.54 -11.94
N ARG A 245 -8.53 13.26 -13.02
CA ARG A 245 -9.36 14.48 -13.00
C ARG A 245 -10.74 14.20 -13.61
N GLN A 246 -11.64 13.64 -12.81
CA GLN A 246 -13.04 13.37 -13.15
C GLN A 246 -13.95 13.99 -12.09
N ARG A 247 -15.22 14.29 -12.45
CA ARG A 247 -16.21 14.85 -11.52
C ARG A 247 -17.28 13.82 -11.12
N ASP A 248 -16.93 12.54 -11.20
CA ASP A 248 -17.78 11.41 -10.87
C ASP A 248 -17.27 10.68 -9.61
N GLU A 249 -17.79 9.49 -9.34
CA GLU A 249 -17.41 8.68 -8.18
C GLU A 249 -15.93 8.27 -8.20
N LEU A 250 -15.33 8.10 -9.39
CA LEU A 250 -13.91 7.79 -9.54
C LEU A 250 -13.04 9.01 -9.22
N GLY A 251 -13.51 10.20 -9.60
CA GLY A 251 -12.93 11.47 -9.16
C GLY A 251 -12.95 11.63 -7.65
N ARG A 252 -14.11 11.38 -7.01
CA ARG A 252 -14.25 11.44 -5.55
C ARG A 252 -13.37 10.41 -4.83
N LEU A 253 -13.24 9.21 -5.38
CA LEU A 253 -12.31 8.20 -4.86
C LEU A 253 -10.86 8.69 -4.96
N ALA A 254 -10.48 9.28 -6.09
CA ALA A 254 -9.15 9.85 -6.27
C ALA A 254 -8.88 10.99 -5.29
N ASP A 255 -9.84 11.88 -5.05
CA ASP A 255 -9.73 12.96 -4.06
C ASP A 255 -9.58 12.41 -2.63
N ALA A 256 -10.33 11.37 -2.27
CA ALA A 256 -10.18 10.71 -0.98
C ALA A 256 -8.80 10.06 -0.82
N LEU A 257 -8.27 9.40 -1.87
CA LEU A 257 -6.94 8.83 -1.85
C LEU A 257 -5.84 9.90 -1.72
N ARG A 258 -5.98 11.04 -2.41
CA ARG A 258 -5.06 12.19 -2.26
C ARG A 258 -5.07 12.72 -0.84
N LEU A 259 -6.26 12.86 -0.24
CA LEU A 259 -6.39 13.32 1.15
C LEU A 259 -5.67 12.37 2.12
N VAL A 260 -5.78 11.05 1.92
CA VAL A 260 -5.05 10.07 2.73
C VAL A 260 -3.54 10.22 2.50
N ALA A 261 -3.09 10.31 1.25
CA ALA A 261 -1.68 10.46 0.92
C ALA A 261 -1.06 11.74 1.50
N ASP A 262 -1.75 12.88 1.39
CA ASP A 262 -1.32 14.14 1.99
C ASP A 262 -1.24 14.04 3.51
N SER A 263 -2.16 13.29 4.11
CA SER A 263 -2.16 13.07 5.55
C SER A 263 -1.01 12.16 6.00
N GLU A 264 -0.63 11.15 5.21
CA GLU A 264 0.55 10.32 5.46
C GLU A 264 1.85 11.10 5.24
N ARG A 265 1.92 11.99 4.22
CA ARG A 265 3.04 12.92 4.02
C ARG A 265 3.27 13.81 5.22
N GLN A 266 2.21 14.41 5.75
CA GLN A 266 2.30 15.25 6.94
C GLN A 266 2.83 14.48 8.15
N VAL A 267 2.36 13.24 8.36
CA VAL A 267 2.85 12.39 9.44
C VAL A 267 4.33 12.04 9.24
N ALA A 268 4.73 11.68 8.01
CA ALA A 268 6.12 11.36 7.68
C ALA A 268 7.05 12.56 7.89
N GLU A 269 6.63 13.76 7.50
CA GLU A 269 7.35 15.02 7.76
C GLU A 269 7.53 15.28 9.25
N GLN A 270 6.44 15.15 10.04
CA GLN A 270 6.50 15.31 11.49
C GLN A 270 7.40 14.28 12.17
N ALA A 271 7.35 13.02 11.72
CA ALA A 271 8.24 11.98 12.20
C ALA A 271 9.71 12.30 11.85
N GLY A 272 9.95 12.89 10.67
CA GLY A 272 11.26 13.38 10.25
C GLY A 272 11.83 14.46 11.17
N HIS A 273 11.01 15.45 11.54
CA HIS A 273 11.40 16.46 12.53
C HIS A 273 11.74 15.84 13.89
N MET A 274 10.90 14.91 14.39
CA MET A 274 11.17 14.21 15.65
C MET A 274 12.48 13.40 15.60
N ALA A 275 12.76 12.74 14.47
CA ALA A 275 14.01 11.99 14.28
C ALA A 275 15.26 12.88 14.33
N GLN A 276 15.12 14.16 14.02
CA GLN A 276 16.20 15.16 14.13
C GLN A 276 16.27 15.81 15.53
N GLY A 277 15.41 15.39 16.47
CA GLY A 277 15.33 15.96 17.81
C GLY A 277 14.49 17.24 17.91
N ASP A 278 13.84 17.66 16.82
CA ASP A 278 12.91 18.79 16.86
C ASP A 278 11.56 18.34 17.42
N LEU A 279 11.42 18.53 18.74
CA LEU A 279 10.19 18.28 19.48
C LEU A 279 9.29 19.53 19.54
N SER A 280 9.48 20.56 18.71
CA SER A 280 8.62 21.74 18.70
C SER A 280 7.38 21.58 17.80
N ALA A 281 7.37 20.57 16.93
CA ALA A 281 6.31 20.33 15.97
C ALA A 281 4.93 20.13 16.63
N ASN A 282 3.91 20.74 16.04
CA ASN A 282 2.52 20.62 16.48
C ASN A 282 1.91 19.29 16.01
N LEU A 283 1.88 18.30 16.91
CA LEU A 283 1.32 16.96 16.69
C LEU A 283 -0.18 16.88 17.04
N ALA A 284 -0.95 17.89 16.61
CA ALA A 284 -2.39 17.93 16.88
C ALA A 284 -3.13 16.80 16.15
N PRO A 285 -3.94 15.98 16.83
CA PRO A 285 -4.72 14.92 16.19
C PRO A 285 -5.67 15.49 15.13
N ARG A 286 -5.77 14.84 13.96
CA ARG A 286 -6.73 15.21 12.90
C ARG A 286 -8.18 15.00 13.32
N GLY A 287 -8.40 14.15 14.33
CA GLY A 287 -9.70 13.90 14.93
C GLY A 287 -9.56 12.99 16.16
N PRO A 288 -10.67 12.68 16.86
CA PRO A 288 -10.63 11.94 18.13
C PRO A 288 -10.14 10.49 17.99
N LYS A 289 -10.09 9.94 16.76
CA LYS A 289 -9.66 8.56 16.47
C LYS A 289 -8.27 8.49 15.82
N ASP A 290 -7.55 9.59 15.75
CA ASP A 290 -6.21 9.63 15.13
C ASP A 290 -5.16 9.03 16.06
N THR A 291 -5.20 7.71 16.20
CA THR A 291 -4.32 6.95 17.12
C THR A 291 -2.84 7.20 16.83
N LEU A 292 -2.48 7.44 15.57
CA LEU A 292 -1.10 7.65 15.16
C LEU A 292 -0.56 8.98 15.70
N LEU A 293 -1.21 10.11 15.41
CA LEU A 293 -0.78 11.40 15.93
C LEU A 293 -0.92 11.50 17.45
N ILE A 294 -1.94 10.87 18.05
CA ILE A 294 -2.06 10.79 19.52
C ILE A 294 -0.85 10.05 20.11
N SER A 295 -0.40 8.95 19.49
CA SER A 295 0.75 8.19 19.97
C SER A 295 2.06 8.92 19.74
N MET A 296 2.22 9.61 18.60
CA MET A 296 3.38 10.48 18.33
C MET A 296 3.44 11.66 19.30
N ALA A 297 2.31 12.29 19.62
CA ALA A 297 2.25 13.37 20.61
C ALA A 297 2.67 12.89 22.01
N LYS A 298 2.21 11.69 22.41
CA LYS A 298 2.65 11.04 23.65
C LYS A 298 4.14 10.74 23.63
N LEU A 299 4.67 10.22 22.53
CA LEU A 299 6.10 9.95 22.35
C LEU A 299 6.91 11.24 22.45
N ALA A 300 6.51 12.31 21.77
CA ALA A 300 7.19 13.60 21.84
C ALA A 300 7.15 14.20 23.26
N ALA A 301 6.02 14.09 23.98
CA ALA A 301 5.96 14.50 25.39
C ALA A 301 6.91 13.66 26.27
N SER A 302 6.99 12.36 26.01
CA SER A 302 7.95 11.45 26.63
C SER A 302 9.39 11.91 26.41
N GLU A 303 9.79 12.17 25.17
CA GLU A 303 11.14 12.61 24.85
C GLU A 303 11.47 13.96 25.50
N ARG A 304 10.52 14.90 25.56
CA ARG A 304 10.71 16.18 26.27
C ARG A 304 10.96 15.98 27.77
N GLU A 305 10.22 15.08 28.42
CA GLU A 305 10.41 14.75 29.84
C GLU A 305 11.78 14.10 30.11
N VAL A 306 12.25 13.24 29.19
CA VAL A 306 13.62 12.68 29.29
C VAL A 306 14.65 13.79 29.15
N ALA A 307 14.49 14.68 28.16
CA ALA A 307 15.40 15.80 27.95
C ALA A 307 15.45 16.74 29.17
N GLU A 308 14.31 17.02 29.79
CA GLU A 308 14.23 17.82 31.02
C GLU A 308 14.95 17.12 32.19
N THR A 309 14.72 15.82 32.36
CA THR A 309 15.40 15.01 33.39
C THR A 309 16.91 15.01 33.18
N ALA A 310 17.37 14.81 31.95
CA ALA A 310 18.78 14.89 31.59
C ALA A 310 19.36 16.28 31.88
N GLY A 311 18.61 17.35 31.60
CA GLY A 311 18.98 18.73 31.95
C GLY A 311 19.16 18.93 33.46
N ARG A 312 18.27 18.36 34.29
CA ARG A 312 18.39 18.40 35.76
C ARG A 312 19.62 17.66 36.27
N ILE A 313 19.90 16.48 35.73
CA ILE A 313 21.11 15.70 36.07
C ILE A 313 22.37 16.49 35.66
N ALA A 314 22.36 17.14 34.49
CA ALA A 314 23.47 17.93 34.00
C ALA A 314 23.83 19.13 34.89
N VAL A 315 22.85 19.71 35.59
CA VAL A 315 23.09 20.77 36.60
C VAL A 315 23.39 20.22 38.00
N GLY A 316 23.54 18.90 38.15
CA GLY A 316 23.91 18.23 39.40
C GLY A 316 22.73 17.87 40.32
N ASP A 317 21.49 18.03 39.86
CA ASP A 317 20.32 17.59 40.62
C ASP A 317 20.11 16.08 40.48
N LEU A 318 20.79 15.31 41.34
CA LEU A 318 20.67 13.85 41.42
C LEU A 318 19.49 13.38 42.28
N ARG A 319 18.64 14.29 42.75
CA ARG A 319 17.43 13.95 43.52
C ARG A 319 16.21 13.75 42.64
N VAL A 320 16.36 13.88 41.32
CA VAL A 320 15.27 13.66 40.37
C VAL A 320 14.83 12.19 40.42
N ALA A 321 13.53 11.98 40.63
CA ALA A 321 12.94 10.64 40.61
C ALA A 321 12.68 10.24 39.15
N VAL A 322 13.32 9.16 38.71
CA VAL A 322 13.09 8.58 37.38
C VAL A 322 12.27 7.31 37.54
N ALA A 323 11.04 7.32 37.03
CA ALA A 323 10.13 6.17 37.07
C ALA A 323 9.95 5.59 35.68
N LYS A 324 10.10 4.27 35.53
CA LYS A 324 9.83 3.55 34.28
C LYS A 324 8.38 3.82 33.82
N ARG A 325 8.19 4.15 32.54
CA ARG A 325 6.84 4.31 31.96
C ARG A 325 6.15 2.97 31.71
N SER A 326 6.93 1.92 31.53
CA SER A 326 6.47 0.55 31.39
C SER A 326 7.56 -0.42 31.85
N GLU A 327 7.22 -1.70 32.02
CA GLU A 327 8.22 -2.70 32.36
C GLU A 327 9.36 -2.84 31.34
N LYS A 328 9.15 -2.39 30.10
CA LYS A 328 10.11 -2.44 28.99
C LYS A 328 10.85 -1.12 28.75
N ASP A 329 10.69 -0.14 29.62
CA ASP A 329 11.32 1.18 29.47
C ASP A 329 12.81 1.14 29.84
N VAL A 330 13.62 0.69 28.89
CA VAL A 330 15.08 0.55 29.05
C VAL A 330 15.76 1.91 29.23
N LEU A 331 15.22 2.96 28.60
CA LEU A 331 15.80 4.29 28.65
C LEU A 331 15.73 4.85 30.08
N LEU A 332 14.54 4.89 30.68
CA LEU A 332 14.41 5.40 32.04
C LEU A 332 15.06 4.49 33.10
N GLU A 333 15.13 3.18 32.86
CA GLU A 333 15.92 2.29 33.71
C GLU A 333 17.42 2.64 33.70
N ALA A 334 17.98 2.95 32.52
CA ALA A 334 19.37 3.37 32.39
C ALA A 334 19.64 4.72 33.08
N PHE A 335 18.70 5.67 32.98
CA PHE A 335 18.78 6.94 33.71
C PHE A 335 18.78 6.74 35.22
N GLY A 336 17.93 5.84 35.75
CA GLY A 336 17.93 5.48 37.17
C GLY A 336 19.29 4.95 37.63
N LYS A 337 19.86 3.99 36.91
CA LYS A 337 21.20 3.43 37.20
C LYS A 337 22.30 4.50 37.13
N MET A 338 22.20 5.44 36.18
CA MET A 338 23.13 6.56 36.06
C MET A 338 23.06 7.49 37.28
N ILE A 339 21.86 7.82 37.76
CA ILE A 339 21.67 8.63 38.97
C ILE A 339 22.25 7.92 40.20
N ASP A 340 22.00 6.62 40.35
CA ASP A 340 22.55 5.83 41.46
C ASP A 340 24.09 5.86 41.45
N ALA A 341 24.70 5.65 40.28
CA ALA A 341 26.15 5.68 40.12
C ALA A 341 26.75 7.07 40.42
N LEU A 342 26.15 8.14 39.87
CA LEU A 342 26.59 9.51 40.13
C LEU A 342 26.43 9.89 41.61
N THR A 343 25.36 9.43 42.27
CA THR A 343 25.12 9.66 43.69
C THR A 343 26.17 8.96 44.54
N SER A 344 26.52 7.71 44.23
CA SER A 344 27.60 6.98 44.91
C SER A 344 28.93 7.72 44.77
N ILE A 345 29.29 8.16 43.56
CA ILE A 345 30.53 8.91 43.33
C ILE A 345 30.55 10.21 44.15
N ALA A 346 29.43 10.93 44.22
CA ALA A 346 29.34 12.16 45.02
C ALA A 346 29.53 11.89 46.53
N LEU A 347 28.95 10.81 47.05
CA LEU A 347 29.11 10.40 48.45
C LEU A 347 30.55 9.96 48.77
N ASP A 348 31.19 9.22 47.87
CA ASP A 348 32.58 8.81 48.00
C ASP A 348 33.53 10.03 47.99
N LEU A 349 33.27 10.99 47.10
CA LEU A 349 34.03 12.24 47.01
C LEU A 349 33.88 13.09 48.28
N GLN A 350 32.65 13.20 48.81
CA GLN A 350 32.39 13.89 50.07
C GLN A 350 33.17 13.23 51.23
N SER A 351 33.11 11.92 51.33
CA SER A 351 33.84 11.15 52.36
C SER A 351 35.36 11.32 52.23
N GLY A 352 35.87 11.34 51.00
CA GLY A 352 37.28 11.62 50.71
C GLY A 352 37.69 13.04 51.12
N ALA A 353 36.85 14.04 50.84
CA ALA A 353 37.09 15.42 51.23
C ALA A 353 37.10 15.58 52.76
N ASP A 354 36.18 14.93 53.48
CA ASP A 354 36.13 14.96 54.95
C ASP A 354 37.38 14.33 55.57
N ASN A 355 37.87 13.22 55.00
CA ASN A 355 39.12 12.58 55.43
C ASN A 355 40.34 13.48 55.20
N VAL A 356 40.39 14.19 54.06
CA VAL A 356 41.47 15.15 53.76
C VAL A 356 41.41 16.34 54.71
N ALA A 357 40.22 16.86 55.01
CA ALA A 357 40.03 17.95 55.96
C ALA A 357 40.52 17.55 57.36
N ALA A 358 40.06 16.40 57.88
CA ALA A 358 40.51 15.87 59.17
C ALA A 358 42.02 15.60 59.21
N GLY A 359 42.58 15.02 58.14
CA GLY A 359 44.02 14.81 58.02
C GLY A 359 44.83 16.12 58.00
N SER A 360 44.28 17.17 57.37
CA SER A 360 44.90 18.50 57.32
C SER A 360 44.90 19.18 58.69
N GLU A 361 43.81 19.06 59.45
CA GLU A 361 43.74 19.56 60.84
C GLU A 361 44.76 18.87 61.73
N GLN A 362 44.87 17.54 61.65
CA GLN A 362 45.86 16.77 62.42
C GLN A 362 47.30 17.13 62.03
N LEU A 363 47.57 17.32 60.73
CA LEU A 363 48.89 17.74 60.25
C LEU A 363 49.23 19.14 60.76
N SER A 364 48.27 20.07 60.78
CA SER A 364 48.46 21.42 61.33
C SER A 364 48.85 21.36 62.81
N ALA A 365 48.12 20.59 63.61
CA ALA A 365 48.44 20.41 65.04
C ALA A 365 49.83 19.77 65.27
N SER A 366 50.21 18.82 64.41
CA SER A 366 51.54 18.21 64.45
C SER A 366 52.64 19.20 64.08
N ALA A 367 52.41 20.04 63.07
CA ALA A 367 53.33 21.09 62.65
C ALA A 367 53.52 22.16 63.74
N GLU A 368 52.46 22.55 64.46
CA GLU A 368 52.55 23.44 65.62
C GLU A 368 53.40 22.83 66.74
N SER A 369 53.19 21.55 67.06
CA SER A 369 53.97 20.83 68.06
C SER A 369 55.45 20.74 67.68
N ILE A 370 55.75 20.48 66.40
CA ILE A 370 57.11 20.47 65.87
C ILE A 370 57.74 21.87 65.94
N SER A 371 57.01 22.92 65.57
CA SER A 371 57.49 24.30 65.64
C SER A 371 57.84 24.69 67.07
N GLN A 372 57.00 24.31 68.04
CA GLN A 372 57.24 24.53 69.46
C GLN A 372 58.48 23.76 69.92
N GLY A 373 58.58 22.47 69.61
CA GLY A 373 59.74 21.64 69.95
C GLY A 373 61.05 22.14 69.32
N ALA A 374 61.01 22.61 68.07
CA ALA A 374 62.16 23.21 67.41
C ALA A 374 62.61 24.51 68.10
N THR A 375 61.67 25.31 68.62
CA THR A 375 61.96 26.53 69.39
C THR A 375 62.63 26.18 70.72
N GLU A 376 62.12 25.17 71.43
CA GLU A 376 62.73 24.65 72.67
C GLU A 376 64.13 24.07 72.42
N GLN A 377 64.31 23.34 71.32
CA GLN A 377 65.59 22.77 70.93
C GLN A 377 66.61 23.86 70.56
N ALA A 378 66.18 24.93 69.87
CA ALA A 378 67.04 26.09 69.60
C ALA A 378 67.52 26.75 70.90
N ALA A 379 66.62 26.96 71.87
CA ALA A 379 66.98 27.50 73.18
C ALA A 379 67.95 26.59 73.95
N ALA A 380 67.73 25.27 73.90
CA ALA A 380 68.64 24.29 74.51
C ALA A 380 70.04 24.33 73.89
N VAL A 381 70.14 24.51 72.57
CA VAL A 381 71.41 24.67 71.85
C VAL A 381 72.11 25.98 72.23
N GLU A 382 71.38 27.09 72.36
CA GLU A 382 71.94 28.37 72.84
C GLU A 382 72.51 28.22 74.26
N GLN A 383 71.77 27.59 75.18
CA GLN A 383 72.23 27.35 76.54
C GLN A 383 73.46 26.44 76.56
N SER A 384 73.47 25.36 75.77
CA SER A 384 74.61 24.44 75.69
C SER A 384 75.84 25.13 75.11
N SER A 385 75.66 26.02 74.12
CA SER A 385 76.75 26.83 73.56
C SER A 385 77.32 27.79 74.60
N SER A 386 76.47 28.46 75.39
CA SER A 386 76.92 29.29 76.52
C SER A 386 77.69 28.49 77.57
N SER A 387 77.22 27.28 77.92
CA SER A 387 77.96 26.39 78.81
C SER A 387 79.29 25.94 78.21
N MET A 388 79.37 25.74 76.89
CA MET A 388 80.64 25.46 76.21
C MET A 388 81.59 26.68 76.23
N GLU A 389 81.08 27.91 76.12
CA GLU A 389 81.89 29.13 76.25
C GLU A 389 82.45 29.28 77.66
N GLU A 390 81.61 29.13 78.70
CA GLU A 390 82.05 29.12 80.10
C GLU A 390 83.08 28.01 80.36
N MET A 391 82.83 26.81 79.82
CA MET A 391 83.76 25.68 79.95
C MET A 391 85.09 25.97 79.25
N SER A 392 85.07 26.57 78.07
CA SER A 392 86.28 26.95 77.34
C SER A 392 87.10 27.99 78.11
N ALA A 393 86.44 29.00 78.67
CA ALA A 393 87.06 29.97 79.55
C ALA A 393 87.67 29.31 80.80
N GLY A 394 86.95 28.37 81.42
CA GLY A 394 87.44 27.59 82.55
C GLY A 394 88.64 26.70 82.21
N ILE A 395 88.64 26.05 81.04
CA ILE A 395 89.79 25.28 80.53
C ILE A 395 91.00 26.20 80.32
N GLN A 396 90.79 27.37 79.73
CA GLN A 396 91.85 28.34 79.49
C GLN A 396 92.44 28.87 80.80
N GLN A 397 91.59 29.15 81.80
CA GLN A 397 92.01 29.53 83.14
C GLN A 397 92.79 28.40 83.84
N ASN A 398 92.33 27.15 83.75
CA ASN A 398 93.02 26.00 84.31
C ASN A 398 94.39 25.77 83.66
N ALA A 399 94.50 25.96 82.35
CA ALA A 399 95.77 25.87 81.63
C ALA A 399 96.76 26.96 82.09
N GLU A 400 96.28 28.19 82.32
CA GLU A 400 97.10 29.27 82.86
C GLU A 400 97.54 28.99 84.31
N ASN A 401 96.61 28.54 85.17
CA ASN A 401 96.93 28.12 86.54
C ASN A 401 97.99 27.01 86.56
N ALA A 402 97.90 26.04 85.64
CA ALA A 402 98.88 24.97 85.51
C ALA A 402 100.26 25.51 85.10
N ARG A 403 100.33 26.42 84.12
CA ARG A 403 101.58 27.11 83.73
C ARG A 403 102.18 27.92 84.88
N GLN A 404 101.36 28.64 85.63
CA GLN A 404 101.81 29.40 86.79
C GLN A 404 102.35 28.45 87.87
N THR A 405 101.66 27.34 88.13
CA THR A 405 102.09 26.31 89.06
C THR A 405 103.41 25.68 88.62
N GLU A 406 103.58 25.38 87.33
CA GLU A 406 104.84 24.89 86.77
C GLU A 406 105.99 25.90 86.99
N SER A 407 105.75 27.19 86.74
CA SER A 407 106.72 28.26 86.97
C SER A 407 107.13 28.39 88.44
N ILE A 408 106.15 28.32 89.36
CA ILE A 408 106.40 28.33 90.81
C ILE A 408 107.19 27.09 91.21
N ALA A 409 106.80 25.90 90.75
CA ALA A 409 107.50 24.65 91.06
C ALA A 409 108.94 24.66 90.51
N ALA A 410 109.16 25.18 89.31
CA ALA A 410 110.49 25.34 88.73
C ALA A 410 111.37 26.32 89.52
N THR A 411 110.77 27.39 90.04
CA THR A 411 111.46 28.35 90.91
C THR A 411 111.80 27.72 92.27
N ALA A 412 110.84 27.05 92.91
CA ALA A 412 111.04 26.33 94.15
C ALA A 412 112.11 25.22 94.03
N ALA A 413 112.15 24.49 92.91
CA ALA A 413 113.20 23.51 92.62
C ALA A 413 114.59 24.17 92.50
N ARG A 414 114.66 25.37 91.88
CA ARG A 414 115.89 26.18 91.81
C ARG A 414 116.35 26.61 93.20
N ASP A 415 115.43 27.13 94.02
CA ASP A 415 115.72 27.60 95.38
C ASP A 415 116.14 26.43 96.30
N ALA A 416 115.48 25.27 96.15
CA ALA A 416 115.85 24.05 96.86
C ALA A 416 117.25 23.55 96.46
N LYS A 417 117.63 23.64 95.17
CA LYS A 417 118.98 23.31 94.70
C LYS A 417 120.03 24.26 95.30
N ALA A 418 119.78 25.57 95.26
CA ALA A 418 120.67 26.56 95.87
C ALA A 418 120.83 26.35 97.38
N SER A 419 119.72 26.04 98.07
CA SER A 419 119.74 25.68 99.49
C SER A 419 120.54 24.39 99.75
N GLY A 420 120.44 23.40 98.86
CA GLY A 420 121.23 22.16 98.91
C GLY A 420 122.73 22.39 98.71
N GLU A 421 123.12 23.30 97.81
CA GLU A 421 124.52 23.71 97.61
C GLU A 421 125.08 24.40 98.87
N ALA A 422 124.31 25.31 99.47
CA ALA A 422 124.65 25.96 100.74
C ALA A 422 124.78 24.95 101.89
N MET A 423 123.87 23.97 101.99
CA MET A 423 123.97 22.86 102.95
C MET A 423 125.23 22.01 102.72
N THR A 424 125.59 21.74 101.47
CA THR A 424 126.80 20.97 101.13
C THR A 424 128.07 21.71 101.53
N GLN A 425 128.13 23.03 101.29
CA GLN A 425 129.23 23.88 101.77
C GLN A 425 129.30 23.88 103.31
N THR A 426 128.14 23.96 103.98
CA THR A 426 128.05 23.91 105.44
C THR A 426 128.56 22.57 105.99
N MET A 427 128.18 21.45 105.36
CA MET A 427 128.66 20.11 105.72
C MET A 427 130.16 19.92 105.47
N ALA A 428 130.70 20.49 104.39
CA ALA A 428 132.13 20.46 104.12
C ALA A 428 132.91 21.21 105.20
N ALA A 429 132.46 22.41 105.58
CA ALA A 429 133.02 23.18 106.69
C ALA A 429 132.92 22.42 108.02
N MET A 430 131.79 21.79 108.31
CA MET A 430 131.61 20.92 109.50
C MET A 430 132.60 19.74 109.50
N LYS A 431 132.85 19.10 108.36
CA LYS A 431 133.79 17.97 108.24
C LYS A 431 135.25 18.42 108.39
N GLU A 432 135.58 19.60 107.87
CA GLU A 432 136.89 20.22 108.09
C GLU A 432 137.10 20.53 109.59
N ILE A 433 136.09 21.11 110.25
CA ILE A 433 136.11 21.34 111.71
C ILE A 433 136.31 20.02 112.46
N ALA A 434 135.55 18.96 112.14
CA ALA A 434 135.70 17.65 112.77
C ALA A 434 137.10 17.05 112.54
N GLY A 435 137.68 17.23 111.35
CA GLY A 435 139.06 16.84 111.05
C GLY A 435 140.07 17.62 111.90
N LYS A 436 139.90 18.93 112.06
CA LYS A 436 140.73 19.75 112.96
C LYS A 436 140.58 19.32 114.42
N ILE A 437 139.37 18.97 114.87
CA ILE A 437 139.13 18.45 116.22
C ILE A 437 139.89 17.14 116.45
N ASN A 438 139.85 16.19 115.50
CA ASN A 438 140.55 14.92 115.65
C ASN A 438 142.08 15.09 115.70
N ILE A 439 142.63 16.03 114.92
CA ILE A 439 144.05 16.42 115.01
C ILE A 439 144.35 17.01 116.39
N ILE A 440 143.49 17.88 116.92
CA ILE A 440 143.64 18.44 118.27
C ILE A 440 143.57 17.33 119.32
N GLU A 441 142.69 16.34 119.15
CA GLU A 441 142.53 15.19 120.05
C GLU A 441 143.76 14.27 120.02
N GLU A 442 144.37 14.06 118.85
CA GLU A 442 145.60 13.30 118.69
C GLU A 442 146.82 14.03 119.25
N ILE A 443 146.91 15.35 119.07
CA ILE A 443 147.91 16.21 119.73
C ILE A 443 147.72 16.15 121.24
N ALA A 444 146.49 16.24 121.75
CA ALA A 444 146.20 16.14 123.17
C ALA A 444 146.65 14.78 123.74
N ARG A 445 146.36 13.67 123.04
CA ARG A 445 146.79 12.33 123.45
C ARG A 445 148.31 12.16 123.42
N GLN A 446 149.00 12.68 122.40
CA GLN A 446 150.46 12.68 122.34
C GLN A 446 151.05 13.52 123.47
N THR A 447 150.46 14.68 123.76
CA THR A 447 150.89 15.56 124.84
C THR A 447 150.71 14.88 126.20
N ASP A 448 149.59 14.18 126.40
CA ASP A 448 149.30 13.40 127.61
C ASP A 448 150.30 12.25 127.79
N LEU A 449 150.64 11.53 126.71
CA LEU A 449 151.69 10.49 126.71
C LEU A 449 153.10 11.06 126.97
N LEU A 450 153.41 12.24 126.41
CA LEU A 450 154.68 12.92 126.65
C LEU A 450 154.79 13.38 128.11
N ALA A 451 153.70 13.94 128.65
CA ALA A 451 153.61 14.36 130.03
C ALA A 451 153.76 13.16 130.98
N LEU A 452 153.14 12.02 130.65
CA LEU A 452 153.25 10.80 131.42
C LEU A 452 154.68 10.24 131.40
N ASN A 453 155.33 10.17 130.22
CA ASN A 453 156.71 9.70 130.11
C ASN A 453 157.69 10.64 130.83
N ALA A 454 157.48 11.95 130.77
CA ALA A 454 158.29 12.91 131.51
C ALA A 454 158.12 12.75 133.04
N ALA A 455 156.90 12.49 133.51
CA ALA A 455 156.62 12.25 134.92
C ALA A 455 157.26 10.94 135.44
N VAL A 456 157.25 9.87 134.64
CA VAL A 456 157.90 8.60 134.97
C VAL A 456 159.43 8.73 135.03
N GLU A 457 160.04 9.42 134.07
CA GLU A 457 161.50 9.55 134.01
C GLU A 457 162.04 10.49 135.11
N ALA A 458 161.26 11.51 135.49
CA ALA A 458 161.58 12.36 136.64
C ALA A 458 161.58 11.58 137.97
N ALA A 459 160.70 10.57 138.13
CA ALA A 459 160.65 9.73 139.33
C ALA A 459 161.80 8.71 139.41
N ARG A 460 162.48 8.42 138.30
CA ARG A 460 163.51 7.36 138.21
C ARG A 460 164.94 7.84 138.50
N ALA A 461 165.16 9.16 138.62
CA ALA A 461 166.49 9.76 138.64
C ALA A 461 166.90 10.46 139.96
N GLY A 462 166.30 10.12 141.11
CA GLY A 462 166.69 10.74 142.39
C GLY A 462 166.63 9.80 143.58
N GLU A 463 167.82 9.56 144.17
CA GLU A 463 168.08 9.15 145.56
C GLU A 463 167.50 10.12 146.59
#